data_AF-A0A1B8TU85-F1
#
_entry.id   AF-A0A1B8TU85-F1
#
_cell.length_a   1.000
_cell.length_b   1.000
_cell.length_c   1.000
_cell.angle_alpha   90.00
_cell.angle_beta   90.00
_cell.angle_gamma   90.00
#
_symmetry.space_group_name_H-M   'P 1'
#
loop_
_entity.id
_entity.type
_entity.pdbx_description
1 polymer ?
#
loop_
_entity_poly.entity_id
_entity_poly.type
_entity_poly.pdbx_seq_one_letter_code
_entity_poly.pdbx_strand_id
1 'polypeptide(L)' 'MNLKRACIYPKDIQRITGRSERYGRKLLQEIKDFLGKESYQFITINEFSEYSGIQIDIVKEYIEN' A
#
# COMPACT_ATOMS: atom_id res chain seq x y z
N MET A 1 4.43 -20.41 11.18
CA MET A 1 4.95 -19.06 10.88
C MET A 1 3.79 -18.20 10.45
N ASN A 2 3.68 -16.97 10.97
CA ASN A 2 2.69 -16.01 10.50
C ASN A 2 3.23 -15.38 9.20
N LEU A 3 2.59 -15.67 8.06
CA LEU A 3 3.03 -15.19 6.74
C LEU A 3 2.40 -13.84 6.36
N LYS A 4 1.72 -13.17 7.29
CA LYS A 4 1.09 -11.87 7.00
C LYS A 4 2.15 -10.81 6.67
N ARG A 5 2.04 -10.22 5.48
CA ARG A 5 2.89 -9.13 5.01
C ARG A 5 2.56 -7.84 5.78
N ALA A 6 3.58 -7.07 6.15
CA ALA A 6 3.41 -5.76 6.78
C ALA A 6 3.39 -4.59 5.77
N CYS A 7 3.90 -4.83 4.56
CA CYS A 7 4.08 -3.83 3.51
C CYS A 7 3.02 -3.97 2.41
N ILE A 8 2.71 -2.85 1.76
CA ILE A 8 1.82 -2.82 0.60
C ILE A 8 2.61 -2.75 -0.72
N TYR A 9 2.08 -3.41 -1.75
CA TYR A 9 2.69 -3.48 -3.07
C TYR A 9 1.76 -2.96 -4.18
N PRO A 10 2.29 -2.63 -5.38
CA PRO A 10 1.48 -2.13 -6.48
C PRO A 10 0.28 -3.03 -6.85
N LYS A 11 0.43 -4.36 -6.75
CA LYS A 11 -0.66 -5.31 -7.00
C LYS A 11 -1.76 -5.23 -5.94
N ASP A 12 -1.41 -4.98 -4.68
CA ASP A 12 -2.39 -4.80 -3.61
C ASP A 12 -3.19 -3.52 -3.86
N ILE A 13 -2.51 -2.43 -4.22
CA ILE A 13 -3.16 -1.16 -4.59
C ILE A 13 -4.09 -1.32 -5.80
N GLN A 14 -3.66 -2.09 -6.82
CA GLN A 14 -4.52 -2.41 -7.95
C GLN A 14 -5.80 -3.15 -7.51
N ARG A 15 -5.68 -4.14 -6.62
CA ARG A 15 -6.83 -4.90 -6.10
C ARG A 15 -7.78 -4.01 -5.29
N ILE A 16 -7.24 -3.17 -4.42
CA ILE A 16 -8.01 -2.28 -3.54
C ILE A 16 -8.74 -1.19 -4.34
N THR A 17 -8.06 -0.59 -5.32
CA THR A 17 -8.56 0.64 -5.98
C THR A 17 -9.18 0.39 -7.36
N GLY A 18 -9.01 -0.80 -7.94
CA GLY A 18 -9.39 -1.11 -9.32
C GLY A 18 -8.56 -0.37 -10.39
N ARG A 19 -7.50 0.35 -9.99
CA ARG A 19 -6.60 1.07 -10.90
C ARG A 19 -5.51 0.14 -11.44
N SER A 20 -4.81 0.59 -12.48
CA SER A 20 -3.70 -0.18 -13.05
C SER A 20 -2.54 -0.33 -12.06
N GLU A 21 -1.75 -1.41 -12.20
CA GLU A 21 -0.54 -1.59 -11.40
C GLU A 21 0.48 -0.44 -11.59
N ARG A 22 0.50 0.21 -12.77
CA ARG A 22 1.31 1.40 -13.04
C ARG A 22 0.88 2.57 -12.16
N TYR A 23 -0.42 2.77 -11.99
CA TYR A 23 -0.94 3.77 -11.06
C TYR A 23 -0.52 3.44 -9.63
N GLY A 24 -0.62 2.17 -9.21
CA GLY A 24 -0.17 1.74 -7.88
C GLY A 24 1.32 2.02 -7.61
N ARG A 25 2.20 1.82 -8.60
CA ARG A 25 3.62 2.20 -8.50
C ARG A 25 3.80 3.71 -8.31
N LYS A 26 3.07 4.52 -9.07
CA LYS A 26 3.12 5.99 -8.96
C LYS A 26 2.65 6.44 -7.57
N LEU A 27 1.53 5.91 -7.10
CA LEU A 27 0.97 6.23 -5.79
C LEU A 27 1.92 5.86 -4.65
N LEU A 28 2.60 4.71 -4.74
CA LEU A 28 3.63 4.36 -3.75
C LEU A 28 4.76 5.37 -3.67
N GLN A 29 5.21 5.90 -4.82
CA GLN A 29 6.24 6.92 -4.83
C GLN A 29 5.72 8.22 -4.20
N GLU A 30 4.50 8.64 -4.54
CA GLU A 30 3.86 9.82 -3.94
C GLU A 30 3.73 9.69 -2.42
N ILE A 31 3.37 8.51 -1.91
CA ILE A 31 3.32 8.23 -0.47
C ILE A 31 4.71 8.31 0.17
N LYS A 32 5.75 7.74 -0.48
CA LYS A 32 7.12 7.84 0.03
C LYS A 32 7.57 9.29 0.11
N ASP A 33 7.34 10.06 -0.94
CA ASP A 33 7.71 11.47 -1.01
C ASP A 33 6.98 12.27 0.07
N PHE A 34 5.68 12.01 0.29
CA PHE A 34 4.87 12.63 1.34
C PHE A 34 5.39 12.32 2.75
N LEU A 35 5.80 11.08 3.00
CA LEU A 35 6.33 10.64 4.30
C LEU A 35 7.83 10.93 4.48
N GLY A 36 8.50 11.54 3.49
CA GLY A 36 9.95 11.77 3.53
C GLY A 36 10.77 10.48 3.58
N LYS A 37 10.27 9.40 2.96
CA LYS A 37 10.93 8.09 2.96
C LYS A 37 11.94 7.94 1.84
N GLU A 38 13.03 7.26 2.16
CA GLU A 38 14.06 6.89 1.20
C GLU A 38 13.58 5.82 0.21
N SER A 39 14.23 5.73 -0.94
CA SER A 39 13.85 4.80 -2.03
C SER A 39 13.81 3.32 -1.59
N TYR A 40 14.66 2.92 -0.65
CA TYR A 40 14.74 1.58 -0.09
C TYR A 40 13.77 1.32 1.07
N GLN A 41 13.14 2.37 1.63
CA GLN A 41 12.17 2.21 2.71
C GLN A 41 10.82 1.76 2.15
N PHE A 42 10.13 0.91 2.91
CA PHE A 42 8.83 0.36 2.54
C PHE A 42 7.66 1.25 2.98
N ILE A 43 6.53 1.09 2.31
CA ILE A 43 5.23 1.59 2.77
C ILE A 43 4.49 0.45 3.46
N THR A 44 4.10 0.65 4.71
CA THR A 44 3.30 -0.30 5.47
C THR A 44 1.83 -0.22 5.06
N ILE A 45 1.08 -1.27 5.38
CA ILE A 45 -0.38 -1.29 5.19
C ILE A 45 -1.04 -0.13 5.96
N ASN A 46 -0.54 0.19 7.17
CA ASN A 46 -1.04 1.29 7.98
C ASN A 46 -0.78 2.65 7.33
N GLU A 47 0.44 2.90 6.86
CA GLU A 47 0.80 4.15 6.18
C GLU A 47 -0.02 4.37 4.91
N PHE A 48 -0.27 3.31 4.15
CA PHE A 48 -1.17 3.40 3.00
C PHE A 48 -2.62 3.70 3.39
N SER A 49 -3.13 3.04 4.44
CA SER A 49 -4.49 3.29 4.95
C SER A 49 -4.66 4.75 5.37
N GLU A 50 -3.69 5.28 6.13
CA GLU A 50 -3.68 6.68 6.60
C GLU A 50 -3.63 7.66 5.42
N TYR A 51 -2.72 7.44 4.47
CA TYR A 51 -2.57 8.33 3.31
C TYR A 51 -3.77 8.28 2.35
N SER A 52 -4.27 7.09 2.04
CA SER A 52 -5.35 6.90 1.06
C SER A 52 -6.73 7.23 1.61
N GLY A 53 -6.88 7.31 2.94
CA GLY A 53 -8.17 7.44 3.61
C GLY A 53 -9.03 6.17 3.58
N ILE A 54 -8.51 5.05 3.07
CA ILE A 54 -9.19 3.76 3.06
C ILE A 54 -8.97 3.11 4.43
N GLN A 55 -10.06 2.71 5.09
CA GLN A 55 -9.99 2.08 6.41
C GLN A 55 -9.11 0.83 6.41
N ILE A 56 -8.29 0.68 7.45
CA ILE A 56 -7.29 -0.39 7.55
C ILE A 56 -7.89 -1.79 7.42
N ASP A 57 -9.11 -1.98 7.92
CA ASP A 57 -9.80 -3.27 7.86
C ASP A 57 -10.21 -3.61 6.43
N ILE A 58 -10.71 -2.62 5.66
CA ILE A 58 -10.97 -2.78 4.22
C ILE A 58 -9.67 -3.11 3.49
N VAL A 59 -8.57 -2.40 3.77
CA VAL A 59 -7.27 -2.67 3.13
C VAL A 59 -6.84 -4.12 3.37
N LYS A 60 -7.03 -4.65 4.58
CA LYS A 60 -6.65 -6.03 4.92
C LYS A 60 -7.47 -7.08 4.16
N GLU A 61 -8.76 -6.83 3.88
CA GLU A 61 -9.61 -7.76 3.11
C GLU A 61 -9.04 -8.10 1.73
N TYR A 62 -8.31 -7.18 1.10
CA TYR A 62 -7.74 -7.38 -0.25
C TYR A 62 -6.31 -7.93 -0.25
N ILE A 63 -5.65 -7.97 0.91
CA ILE A 63 -4.24 -8.34 1.05
C ILE A 63 -4.08 -9.76 1.61
N GLU A 64 -5.11 -10.31 2.27
CA GLU A 64 -5.12 -11.69 2.77
C GLU A 64 -5.15 -12.70 1.60
N ASN A 65 -4.01 -13.34 1.35
CA ASN A 65 -3.86 -14.67 0.77
C ASN A 65 -2.67 -15.35 1.45
#